data_AF-A7H944-F1
#
_entry.id   AF-A7H944-F1
#
_cell.length_a   1.000
_cell.length_b   1.000
_cell.length_c   1.000
_cell.angle_alpha   90.00
_cell.angle_beta   90.00
_cell.angle_gamma   90.00
#
_symmetry.space_group_name_H-M   'P 1'
#
loop_
_entity.id
_entity.type
_entity.pdbx_description
1 polymer ?
#
loop_
_entity_poly.entity_id
_entity_poly.type
_entity_poly.pdbx_seq_one_letter_code
_entity_poly.pdbx_strand_id
1 'polypeptide(L)'
;MTALAFLLTAIVPLAGTPAQIPAAASPAAGQTGAQGAAGPSGDAGGCALSTLAADAALVADCVSCHGAGHAGTSSHPVGADYGAAAARGGSLRPAVEVVRRGVFLPDGRVQCVTCHDPRSPWADHLALPPGATPKRAVNPADRATFEAEGEPQAAPPPGTRVTPKPLCLACHAFD
;
A
#
# COMPACT_ATOMS: atom_id res chain seq x y z
N MET A 1 -53.78 -22.66 27.36
CA MET A 1 -54.04 -22.30 25.94
C MET A 1 -53.98 -20.79 25.86
N THR A 2 -52.82 -20.21 25.54
CA THR A 2 -52.63 -18.75 25.56
C THR A 2 -51.98 -18.37 24.23
N ALA A 3 -52.75 -17.71 23.38
CA ALA A 3 -52.33 -17.29 22.04
C ALA A 3 -51.52 -16.00 22.13
N LEU A 4 -50.27 -16.03 21.66
CA LEU A 4 -49.45 -14.84 21.46
C LEU A 4 -49.69 -14.30 20.05
N ALA A 5 -50.24 -13.08 19.97
CA ALA A 5 -50.44 -12.37 18.71
C ALA A 5 -49.11 -11.73 18.26
N PHE A 6 -48.64 -12.10 17.06
CA PHE A 6 -47.50 -11.46 16.40
C PHE A 6 -47.97 -10.20 15.67
N LEU A 7 -47.44 -9.05 16.09
CA LEU A 7 -47.58 -7.78 15.37
C LEU A 7 -46.53 -7.75 14.25
N LEU A 8 -46.96 -7.91 12.99
CA LEU A 8 -46.11 -7.68 11.82
C LEU A 8 -46.08 -6.18 11.52
N THR A 9 -44.94 -5.53 11.75
CA THR A 9 -44.67 -4.18 11.26
C THR A 9 -44.03 -4.27 9.89
N ALA A 10 -44.78 -3.90 8.84
CA ALA A 10 -44.26 -3.82 7.48
C ALA A 10 -43.34 -2.59 7.35
N ILE A 11 -42.07 -2.80 7.00
CA ILE A 11 -41.12 -1.75 6.68
C ILE A 11 -41.17 -1.52 5.16
N VAL A 12 -41.60 -0.33 4.76
CA VAL A 12 -41.61 0.11 3.35
C VAL A 12 -40.22 0.66 2.99
N PRO A 13 -39.54 0.15 1.95
CA PRO A 13 -38.30 0.77 1.49
C PRO A 13 -38.60 2.01 0.62
N LEU A 14 -38.03 3.16 0.99
CA LEU A 14 -37.92 4.32 0.10
C LEU A 14 -36.88 4.02 -0.98
N ALA A 15 -37.32 3.87 -2.23
CA ALA A 15 -36.45 3.83 -3.40
C ALA A 15 -35.92 5.25 -3.69
N GLY A 16 -34.71 5.54 -3.24
CA GLY A 16 -33.97 6.73 -3.64
C GLY A 16 -33.28 6.50 -4.99
N THR A 17 -33.58 7.34 -5.98
CA THR A 17 -32.90 7.38 -7.28
C THR A 17 -31.43 7.81 -7.09
N PRO A 18 -30.44 7.09 -7.65
CA PRO A 18 -29.05 7.55 -7.59
C PRO A 18 -28.84 8.74 -8.52
N ALA A 19 -28.30 9.82 -7.97
CA ALA A 19 -27.82 10.96 -8.73
C ALA A 19 -26.62 10.52 -9.61
N GLN A 20 -26.72 10.78 -10.91
CA GLN A 20 -25.64 10.54 -11.86
C GLN A 20 -24.55 11.60 -11.67
N ILE A 21 -23.36 11.17 -11.25
CA ILE A 21 -22.16 12.02 -11.22
C ILE A 21 -21.55 12.01 -12.63
N PRO A 22 -21.26 13.18 -13.24
CA PRO A 22 -20.59 13.23 -14.54
C PRO A 22 -19.16 12.68 -14.45
N ALA A 23 -18.81 11.82 -15.40
CA ALA A 23 -17.46 11.27 -15.54
C ALA A 23 -16.45 12.37 -15.88
N ALA A 24 -15.47 12.59 -15.01
CA ALA A 24 -14.32 13.41 -15.31
C ALA A 24 -13.41 12.64 -16.30
N ALA A 25 -13.07 13.28 -17.42
CA ALA A 25 -12.15 12.73 -18.41
C ALA A 25 -10.72 12.69 -17.85
N SER A 26 -10.13 11.50 -17.81
CA SER A 26 -8.71 11.32 -17.50
C SER A 26 -7.84 11.80 -18.66
N PRO A 27 -6.77 12.58 -18.43
CA PRO A 27 -5.77 12.85 -19.44
C PRO A 27 -4.94 11.58 -19.71
N ALA A 28 -4.75 11.26 -20.98
CA ALA A 28 -3.89 10.19 -21.43
C ALA A 28 -2.42 10.52 -21.09
N ALA A 29 -1.85 9.81 -20.11
CA ALA A 29 -0.42 9.88 -19.82
C ALA A 29 0.35 9.00 -20.82
N GLY A 30 1.09 9.65 -21.72
CA GLY A 30 2.09 9.00 -22.54
C GLY A 30 3.25 8.51 -21.68
N GLN A 31 3.50 7.20 -21.70
CA GLN A 31 4.65 6.58 -21.06
C GLN A 31 5.83 6.61 -22.04
N THR A 32 6.73 7.57 -21.88
CA THR A 32 8.09 7.48 -22.43
C THR A 32 8.97 6.80 -21.39
N GLY A 33 9.56 5.66 -21.77
CA GLY A 33 10.42 4.88 -20.90
C GLY A 33 11.67 5.65 -20.48
N ALA A 34 12.10 5.44 -19.24
CA ALA A 34 13.41 5.83 -18.76
C ALA A 34 14.06 4.63 -18.07
N GLN A 35 15.14 4.18 -18.68
CA GLN A 35 16.07 3.19 -18.16
C GLN A 35 16.83 3.76 -16.95
N GLY A 36 17.27 2.86 -16.08
CA GLY A 36 17.91 3.17 -14.81
C GLY A 36 19.14 4.06 -14.93
N ALA A 37 19.17 5.07 -14.07
CA ALA A 37 20.39 5.66 -13.55
C ALA A 37 20.17 5.83 -12.04
N ALA A 38 21.09 5.28 -11.23
CA ALA A 38 21.18 5.63 -9.83
C ALA A 38 21.51 7.13 -9.77
N GLY A 39 20.49 7.96 -9.58
CA GLY A 39 20.64 9.40 -9.42
C GLY A 39 21.37 9.72 -8.11
N PRO A 40 22.11 10.83 -8.05
CA PRO A 40 22.84 11.24 -6.86
C PRO A 40 21.87 11.48 -5.71
N SER A 41 22.13 10.83 -4.57
CA SER A 41 21.50 11.12 -3.28
C SER A 41 21.76 12.60 -2.94
N GLY A 42 20.81 13.47 -3.27
CA GLY A 42 20.91 14.89 -2.99
C GLY A 42 20.72 15.16 -1.50
N ASP A 43 21.81 15.52 -0.81
CA ASP A 43 21.74 16.19 0.49
C ASP A 43 21.56 17.70 0.27
N ALA A 44 20.46 18.27 0.78
CA ALA A 44 20.38 19.60 1.43
C ALA A 44 18.93 20.02 1.77
N GLY A 45 18.11 19.08 2.24
CA GLY A 45 16.76 19.31 2.73
C GLY A 45 16.15 17.97 3.10
N GLY A 46 16.62 17.38 4.20
CA GLY A 46 16.35 16.00 4.57
C GLY A 46 14.86 15.66 4.44
N CYS A 47 14.56 14.55 3.77
CA CYS A 47 13.20 14.04 3.64
C CYS A 47 12.58 13.91 5.04
N ALA A 48 11.39 14.46 5.27
CA ALA A 48 10.73 14.40 6.58
C ALA A 48 10.55 12.94 7.08
N LEU A 49 10.56 11.96 6.16
CA LEU A 49 10.59 10.53 6.45
C LEU A 49 11.87 10.04 7.14
N SER A 50 12.92 10.84 7.31
CA SER A 50 14.06 10.47 8.18
C SER A 50 13.93 11.05 9.59
N THR A 51 12.81 11.73 9.89
CA THR A 51 12.51 12.27 11.22
C THR A 51 11.44 11.44 11.93
N LEU A 52 11.43 11.50 13.26
CA LEU A 52 10.47 10.77 14.11
C LEU A 52 9.01 11.25 13.97
N ALA A 53 8.74 12.30 13.19
CA ALA A 53 7.40 12.84 12.95
C ALA A 53 6.78 12.38 11.61
N ALA A 54 7.33 11.34 10.99
CA ALA A 54 6.89 10.85 9.68
C ALA A 54 5.46 10.30 9.67
N ASP A 55 4.94 9.85 10.81
CA ASP A 55 3.55 9.42 10.98
C ASP A 55 2.54 10.56 10.81
N ALA A 56 2.98 11.81 10.97
CA ALA A 56 2.21 13.02 10.70
C ALA A 56 2.49 13.64 9.32
N ALA A 57 3.42 13.08 8.52
CA ALA A 57 3.77 13.62 7.21
C ALA A 57 2.61 13.44 6.22
N LEU A 58 2.27 14.52 5.51
CA LEU A 58 1.26 14.47 4.47
C LEU A 58 1.86 13.85 3.20
N VAL A 59 1.00 13.25 2.37
CA VAL A 59 1.40 12.78 1.04
C VAL A 59 2.10 13.89 0.23
N ALA A 60 1.65 15.14 0.37
CA ALA A 60 2.24 16.31 -0.26
C ALA A 60 3.73 16.50 0.12
N ASP A 61 4.07 16.25 1.38
CA ASP A 61 5.44 16.38 1.89
C ASP A 61 6.33 15.31 1.26
N CYS A 62 5.84 14.08 1.18
CA CYS A 62 6.54 12.97 0.55
C CYS A 62 6.80 13.23 -0.95
N VAL A 63 5.77 13.67 -1.70
CA VAL A 63 5.91 13.90 -3.15
C VAL A 63 6.74 15.13 -3.50
N SER A 64 6.86 16.11 -2.59
CA SER A 64 7.76 17.25 -2.82
C SER A 64 9.24 16.84 -2.90
N CYS A 65 9.64 15.76 -2.21
CA CYS A 65 11.00 15.23 -2.25
C CYS A 65 11.15 14.07 -3.24
N HIS A 66 10.13 13.21 -3.38
CA HIS A 66 10.20 11.99 -4.21
C HIS A 66 9.64 12.18 -5.64
N GLY A 67 9.08 13.36 -5.96
CA GLY A 67 8.47 13.67 -7.25
C GLY A 67 7.14 12.95 -7.49
N ALA A 68 6.35 13.45 -8.44
CA ALA A 68 5.04 12.85 -8.80
C ALA A 68 5.15 11.47 -9.47
N GLY A 69 6.36 11.03 -9.84
CA GLY A 69 6.62 9.76 -10.53
C GLY A 69 6.15 8.52 -9.76
N HIS A 70 6.09 8.60 -8.42
CA HIS A 70 5.58 7.51 -7.58
C HIS A 70 4.08 7.61 -7.29
N ALA A 71 3.52 8.82 -7.25
CA ALA A 71 2.10 9.06 -6.99
C ALA A 71 1.18 8.59 -8.13
N GLY A 72 1.74 8.36 -9.33
CA GLY A 72 1.01 7.96 -10.54
C GLY A 72 1.22 6.51 -10.98
N THR A 73 1.93 5.67 -10.22
CA THR A 73 2.08 4.26 -10.63
C THR A 73 0.76 3.52 -10.43
N SER A 74 0.25 2.89 -11.49
CA SER A 74 -1.02 2.16 -11.49
C SER A 74 -1.08 1.02 -10.47
N SER A 75 0.07 0.58 -9.97
CA SER A 75 0.18 -0.60 -9.13
C SER A 75 -0.20 -0.34 -7.67
N HIS A 76 0.01 0.88 -7.13
CA HIS A 76 -0.34 1.22 -5.75
C HIS A 76 -0.70 2.71 -5.62
N PRO A 77 -1.99 3.09 -5.72
CA PRO A 77 -2.40 4.48 -5.64
C PRO A 77 -2.30 5.02 -4.21
N VAL A 78 -1.35 5.93 -3.98
CA VAL A 78 -1.25 6.70 -2.73
C VAL A 78 -2.47 7.63 -2.61
N GLY A 79 -3.04 7.72 -1.41
CA GLY A 79 -4.27 8.45 -1.10
C GLY A 79 -5.56 7.65 -1.31
N ALA A 80 -5.48 6.46 -1.91
CA ALA A 80 -6.65 5.63 -2.15
C ALA A 80 -7.30 5.17 -0.84
N ASP A 81 -8.64 5.23 -0.81
CA ASP A 81 -9.44 4.61 0.25
C ASP A 81 -9.33 3.09 0.15
N TYR A 82 -8.63 2.48 1.10
CA TYR A 82 -8.33 1.05 1.08
C TYR A 82 -9.60 0.23 1.30
N GLY A 83 -10.49 0.67 2.19
CA GLY A 83 -11.75 -0.03 2.48
C GLY A 83 -12.67 -0.06 1.27
N ALA A 84 -12.84 1.07 0.59
CA ALA A 84 -13.60 1.17 -0.65
C ALA A 84 -12.93 0.36 -1.78
N ALA A 85 -11.61 0.33 -1.85
CA ALA A 85 -10.89 -0.51 -2.82
C ALA A 85 -11.11 -2.01 -2.56
N ALA A 86 -10.99 -2.46 -1.31
CA ALA A 86 -11.24 -3.84 -0.93
C ALA A 86 -12.71 -4.25 -1.14
N ALA A 87 -13.66 -3.36 -0.87
CA ALA A 87 -15.09 -3.61 -1.06
C ALA A 87 -15.50 -3.76 -2.53
N ARG A 88 -14.76 -3.17 -3.47
CA ARG A 88 -14.97 -3.38 -4.92
C ARG A 88 -14.56 -4.78 -5.38
N GLY A 89 -14.00 -5.60 -4.49
CA GLY A 89 -13.52 -6.94 -4.79
C GLY A 89 -12.14 -6.96 -5.44
N GLY A 90 -11.68 -8.16 -5.82
CA GLY A 90 -10.34 -8.40 -6.34
C GLY A 90 -9.47 -9.13 -5.32
N SER A 91 -8.16 -8.89 -5.39
CA SER A 91 -7.17 -9.58 -4.54
C SER A 91 -6.87 -8.87 -3.23
N LEU A 92 -7.61 -7.83 -2.83
CA LEU A 92 -7.33 -7.10 -1.58
C LEU A 92 -7.97 -7.80 -0.37
N ARG A 93 -7.22 -7.86 0.74
CA ARG A 93 -7.75 -8.33 2.03
C ARG A 93 -8.64 -7.25 2.67
N PRO A 94 -9.56 -7.60 3.57
CA PRO A 94 -10.30 -6.61 4.35
C PRO A 94 -9.35 -5.75 5.19
N ALA A 95 -9.62 -4.44 5.31
CA ALA A 95 -8.76 -3.49 6.03
C ALA A 95 -8.41 -3.94 7.46
N VAL A 96 -9.38 -4.53 8.18
CA VAL A 96 -9.18 -5.06 9.54
C VAL A 96 -8.16 -6.21 9.58
N GLU A 97 -8.09 -7.03 8.53
CA GLU A 97 -7.11 -8.10 8.41
C GLU A 97 -5.72 -7.52 8.12
N VAL A 98 -5.63 -6.54 7.23
CA VAL A 98 -4.39 -5.85 6.86
C VAL A 98 -3.74 -5.20 8.08
N VAL A 99 -4.52 -4.49 8.89
CA VAL A 99 -4.04 -3.88 10.15
C VAL A 99 -3.60 -4.94 11.14
N ARG A 100 -4.33 -6.05 11.27
CA ARG A 100 -3.95 -7.17 12.15
C ARG A 100 -2.63 -7.82 11.73
N ARG A 101 -2.34 -7.83 10.42
CA ARG A 101 -1.06 -8.28 9.87
C ARG A 101 0.07 -7.27 10.10
N GLY A 102 -0.22 -6.10 10.69
CA GLY A 102 0.78 -5.12 11.09
C GLY A 102 1.04 -4.01 10.06
N VAL A 103 0.16 -3.85 9.07
CA VAL A 103 0.25 -2.74 8.11
C VAL A 103 -0.49 -1.52 8.66
N PHE A 104 0.15 -0.35 8.58
CA PHE A 104 -0.44 0.92 9.00
C PHE A 104 -1.27 1.55 7.88
N LEU A 105 -2.56 1.78 8.13
CA LEU A 105 -3.51 2.42 7.20
C LEU A 105 -4.06 3.71 7.82
N PRO A 106 -3.29 4.82 7.80
CA PRO A 106 -3.74 6.09 8.34
C PRO A 106 -5.02 6.57 7.63
N ASP A 107 -6.04 6.87 8.42
CA ASP A 107 -7.39 7.25 7.96
C ASP A 107 -8.05 6.22 7.02
N GLY A 108 -7.64 4.95 7.10
CA GLY A 108 -8.13 3.89 6.21
C GLY A 108 -7.63 4.02 4.77
N ARG A 109 -6.60 4.83 4.53
CA ARG A 109 -6.03 5.08 3.19
C ARG A 109 -4.65 4.46 3.05
N VAL A 110 -4.30 4.16 1.80
CA VAL A 110 -2.91 3.84 1.44
C VAL A 110 -2.13 5.15 1.42
N GLN A 111 -1.11 5.28 2.27
CA GLN A 111 -0.22 6.44 2.28
C GLN A 111 1.24 6.00 2.12
N CYS A 112 2.17 6.94 1.96
CA CYS A 112 3.60 6.60 1.87
C CYS A 112 4.05 5.78 3.09
N VAL A 113 3.56 6.15 4.29
CA VAL A 113 3.84 5.45 5.55
C VAL A 113 3.16 4.09 5.69
N THR A 114 2.26 3.71 4.77
CA THR A 114 1.74 2.34 4.69
C THR A 114 2.83 1.36 4.25
N CYS A 115 3.77 1.83 3.43
CA CYS A 115 4.85 1.02 2.88
C CYS A 115 6.23 1.38 3.44
N HIS A 116 6.39 2.57 4.00
CA HIS A 116 7.66 3.09 4.48
C HIS A 116 7.60 3.44 5.98
N ASP A 117 8.61 3.05 6.74
CA ASP A 117 8.80 3.43 8.14
C ASP A 117 10.23 3.98 8.29
N PRO A 118 10.42 5.25 8.72
CA PRO A 118 11.74 5.86 8.98
C PRO A 118 12.69 4.98 9.81
N ARG A 119 12.11 4.18 10.71
CA ARG A 119 12.83 3.33 11.66
C ARG A 119 13.19 1.98 11.04
N SER A 120 12.67 1.67 9.86
CA SER A 120 13.02 0.46 9.14
C SER A 120 14.51 0.47 8.79
N PRO A 121 15.24 -0.61 9.09
CA PRO A 121 16.66 -0.70 8.79
C PRO A 121 16.92 -1.04 7.32
N TRP A 122 15.90 -1.24 6.49
CA TRP A 122 16.07 -1.67 5.09
C TRP A 122 16.26 -0.48 4.15
N ALA A 123 16.85 -0.72 2.99
CA ALA A 123 16.91 0.32 1.96
C ALA A 123 15.51 0.83 1.65
N ASP A 124 15.44 2.12 1.31
CA ASP A 124 14.19 2.83 1.06
C ASP A 124 13.22 2.79 2.26
N HIS A 125 13.67 2.44 3.46
CA HIS A 125 12.87 2.41 4.69
C HIS A 125 11.62 1.52 4.60
N LEU A 126 11.69 0.39 3.88
CA LEU A 126 10.52 -0.47 3.66
C LEU A 126 9.95 -1.05 4.97
N ALA A 127 8.66 -0.84 5.23
CA ALA A 127 7.95 -1.31 6.42
C ALA A 127 7.53 -2.79 6.25
N LEU A 128 8.39 -3.72 6.67
CA LEU A 128 8.03 -5.13 6.69
C LEU A 128 7.06 -5.43 7.87
N PRO A 129 5.98 -6.18 7.63
CA PRO A 129 5.10 -6.64 8.69
C PRO A 129 5.84 -7.39 9.81
N PRO A 130 5.39 -7.32 11.08
CA PRO A 130 5.99 -8.06 12.18
C PRO A 130 6.06 -9.57 11.89
N GLY A 131 7.21 -10.19 12.19
CA GLY A 131 7.45 -11.61 11.92
C GLY A 131 7.75 -11.97 10.46
N ALA A 132 7.76 -11.00 9.54
CA ALA A 132 8.21 -11.24 8.18
C ALA A 132 9.72 -11.47 8.13
N THR A 133 10.15 -12.51 7.41
CA THR A 133 11.56 -12.75 7.11
C THR A 133 12.02 -11.84 5.97
N PRO A 134 12.97 -10.91 6.19
CA PRO A 134 13.50 -10.09 5.12
C PRO A 134 14.28 -10.96 4.13
N LYS A 135 13.97 -10.82 2.84
CA LYS A 135 14.71 -11.44 1.75
C LYS A 135 15.22 -10.37 0.80
N ARG A 136 16.30 -10.65 0.07
CA ARG A 136 16.85 -9.69 -0.91
C ARG A 136 15.81 -9.33 -1.97
N ALA A 137 15.86 -8.10 -2.46
CA ALA A 137 14.99 -7.66 -3.55
C ALA A 137 15.23 -8.50 -4.82
N VAL A 138 14.14 -8.81 -5.50
CA VAL A 138 14.16 -9.49 -6.80
C VAL A 138 14.31 -8.44 -7.90
N ASN A 139 15.24 -8.66 -8.82
CA ASN A 139 15.37 -7.88 -10.05
C ASN A 139 14.70 -8.66 -11.20
N PRO A 140 13.54 -8.23 -11.72
CA PRO A 140 12.84 -8.94 -12.80
C PRO A 140 13.67 -9.12 -14.08
N ALA A 141 14.65 -8.25 -14.34
CA ALA A 141 15.55 -8.36 -15.48
C ALA A 141 16.66 -9.40 -15.29
N ASP A 142 16.86 -9.89 -14.06
CA ASP A 142 17.87 -10.88 -13.70
C ASP A 142 17.25 -12.06 -12.95
N ARG A 143 17.02 -13.15 -13.69
CA ARG A 143 16.42 -14.39 -13.14
C ARG A 143 17.26 -15.03 -12.04
N ALA A 144 18.57 -14.74 -11.97
CA ALA A 144 19.42 -15.27 -10.89
C ALA A 144 19.03 -14.68 -9.51
N THR A 145 18.32 -13.54 -9.49
CA THR A 145 17.81 -12.94 -8.26
C THR A 145 16.48 -13.53 -7.79
N PHE A 146 15.89 -14.44 -8.56
CA PHE A 146 14.61 -15.05 -8.20
C PHE A 146 14.86 -16.04 -7.07
N GLU A 147 13.90 -16.16 -6.15
CA GLU A 147 14.02 -17.11 -5.04
C GLU A 147 14.14 -18.52 -5.62
N ALA A 148 15.33 -19.14 -5.50
CA ALA A 148 15.47 -20.57 -5.69
C ALA A 148 14.65 -21.25 -4.58
N GLU A 149 13.70 -22.09 -4.96
CA GLU A 149 12.83 -22.77 -4.01
C GLU A 149 13.68 -23.63 -3.05
N GLY A 150 13.50 -23.43 -1.75
CA GLY A 150 14.06 -24.30 -0.71
C GLY A 150 15.44 -23.93 -0.13
N GLU A 151 16.15 -22.95 -0.68
CA GLU A 151 17.45 -22.52 -0.13
C GLU A 151 17.27 -21.47 0.99
N PRO A 152 17.72 -21.75 2.23
CA PRO A 152 17.73 -20.75 3.30
C PRO A 152 18.65 -19.60 2.93
N GLN A 153 18.10 -18.39 2.76
CA GLN A 153 18.92 -17.19 2.61
C GLN A 153 19.32 -16.68 3.99
N ALA A 154 20.61 -16.37 4.17
CA ALA A 154 21.07 -15.63 5.32
C ALA A 154 20.34 -14.28 5.39
N ALA A 155 20.01 -13.83 6.60
CA ALA A 155 19.37 -12.54 6.80
C ALA A 155 20.21 -11.42 6.16
N PRO A 156 19.61 -10.55 5.32
CA PRO A 156 20.34 -9.45 4.72
C PRO A 156 20.79 -8.45 5.80
N PRO A 157 21.98 -7.84 5.66
CA PRO A 157 22.41 -6.79 6.58
C PRO A 157 21.53 -5.54 6.47
N PRO A 158 21.45 -4.69 7.51
CA PRO A 158 20.81 -3.38 7.42
C PRO A 158 21.30 -2.56 6.21
N GLY A 159 20.43 -1.71 5.67
CA GLY A 159 20.64 -0.93 4.45
C GLY A 159 20.49 -1.73 3.15
N THR A 160 20.22 -3.03 3.22
CA THR A 160 19.99 -3.86 2.02
C THR A 160 18.60 -3.60 1.44
N ARG A 161 18.49 -3.57 0.10
CA ARG A 161 17.20 -3.64 -0.61
C ARG A 161 16.57 -5.01 -0.40
N VAL A 162 15.40 -5.03 0.22
CA VAL A 162 14.62 -6.23 0.49
C VAL A 162 13.37 -6.29 -0.37
N THR A 163 12.86 -7.49 -0.60
CA THR A 163 11.63 -7.69 -1.38
C THR A 163 10.41 -7.14 -0.64
N PRO A 164 9.48 -6.44 -1.33
CA PRO A 164 8.21 -6.01 -0.74
C PRO A 164 7.18 -7.13 -0.62
N LYS A 165 7.50 -8.36 -1.06
CA LYS A 165 6.57 -9.50 -1.07
C LYS A 165 5.82 -9.70 0.26
N PRO A 166 6.44 -9.65 1.46
CA PRO A 166 5.68 -9.78 2.70
C PRO A 166 4.63 -8.68 2.90
N LEU A 167 4.94 -7.45 2.52
CA LEU A 167 3.99 -6.33 2.56
C LEU A 167 2.87 -6.52 1.53
N CYS A 168 3.21 -6.96 0.31
CA CYS A 168 2.20 -7.30 -0.70
C CYS A 168 1.23 -8.37 -0.20
N LEU A 169 1.72 -9.44 0.43
CA LEU A 169 0.89 -10.52 0.99
C LEU A 169 0.07 -10.10 2.22
N ALA A 170 0.49 -9.02 2.90
CA ALA A 170 -0.30 -8.45 3.98
C ALA A 170 -1.52 -7.67 3.45
N CYS A 171 -1.40 -7.04 2.28
CA CYS A 171 -2.49 -6.30 1.63
C CYS A 171 -3.30 -7.16 0.66
N HIS A 172 -2.71 -8.20 0.07
CA HIS A 172 -3.34 -9.02 -0.96
C HIS A 172 -3.52 -10.49 -0.54
N ALA A 173 -4.65 -11.07 -0.93
CA ALA A 173 -4.98 -12.49 -0.83
C ALA A 173 -4.51 -13.22 -2.10
N PHE A 174 -3.20 -13.48 -2.19
CA PHE A 174 -2.58 -14.31 -3.23
C PHE A 174 -2.35 -15.77 -2.77
N ASP A 175 -2.97 -16.17 -1.66
CA ASP A 175 -2.91 -17.48 -1.03
C ASP A 175 -3.94 -18.47 -1.57
#